data_AF-A0A2D7WCZ2-F1
#
_entry.id   AF-A0A2D7WCZ2-F1
#
_cell.length_a   1.000
_cell.length_b   1.000
_cell.length_c   1.000
_cell.angle_alpha   90.00
_cell.angle_beta   90.00
_cell.angle_gamma   90.00
#
_symmetry.space_group_name_H-M   'P 1'
#
loop_
_entity.id
_entity.type
_entity.pdbx_description
1 polymer ?
#
loop_
_entity_poly.entity_id
_entity_poly.type
_entity_poly.pdbx_seq_one_letter_code
_entity_poly.pdbx_strand_id
1 'polypeptide(L)' 'MFERPDVGERAVLVHIDFTAHDGTEDPGEFRELVTSAGVEPVSTVTGSRKQPSPRF' A
#
# COMPACT_ATOMS: atom_id res chain seq x y z
N MET A 1 -17.66 -12.66 -8.47
CA MET A 1 -18.16 -11.76 -7.41
C MET A 1 -16.96 -11.42 -6.56
N PHE A 2 -16.63 -10.15 -6.37
CA PHE A 2 -15.58 -9.76 -5.41
C PHE A 2 -16.20 -9.75 -4.02
N GLU A 3 -15.71 -10.61 -3.15
CA GLU A 3 -16.09 -10.60 -1.75
C GLU A 3 -15.53 -9.33 -1.11
N ARG A 4 -16.35 -8.69 -0.28
CA ARG A 4 -15.87 -7.55 0.50
C ARG A 4 -15.14 -8.12 1.71
N PRO A 5 -13.84 -7.80 1.92
CA PRO A 5 -13.14 -8.23 3.11
C PRO A 5 -13.85 -7.69 4.35
N ASP A 6 -13.74 -8.42 5.45
CA ASP A 6 -14.36 -8.04 6.72
C ASP A 6 -13.72 -6.75 7.27
N VAL A 7 -14.51 -5.96 7.98
CA VAL A 7 -14.02 -4.74 8.62
C VAL A 7 -13.19 -5.11 9.86
N GLY A 8 -12.06 -4.45 10.07
CA GLY A 8 -11.16 -4.72 11.20
C GLY A 8 -10.00 -5.67 10.90
N GLU A 9 -9.73 -5.98 9.63
CA GLU A 9 -8.57 -6.78 9.25
C GLU A 9 -7.24 -6.05 9.49
N ARG A 10 -6.18 -6.82 9.74
CA ARG A 10 -4.81 -6.33 9.90
C ARG A 10 -4.12 -6.30 8.54
N ALA A 11 -3.45 -5.20 8.21
CA ALA A 11 -2.76 -5.05 6.93
C ALA A 11 -1.28 -4.67 7.08
N VAL A 12 -0.46 -5.27 6.21
CA VAL A 12 0.91 -4.80 5.93
C VAL A 12 0.84 -3.87 4.73
N LEU A 13 1.35 -2.66 4.91
CA LEU A 13 1.38 -1.63 3.87
C LEU A 13 2.68 -1.82 3.09
N VAL A 14 2.59 -1.89 1.77
CA VAL A 14 3.76 -2.06 0.90
C VAL A 14 3.82 -0.87 -0.05
N HIS A 15 4.88 -0.07 0.06
CA HIS A 15 5.12 1.08 -0.82
C HIS A 15 6.38 0.84 -1.64
N ILE A 16 6.26 0.88 -2.96
CA ILE A 16 7.39 0.68 -3.88
C ILE A 16 7.60 1.94 -4.69
N ASP A 17 8.76 2.58 -4.49
CA ASP A 17 9.19 3.72 -5.28
C ASP A 17 9.57 3.27 -6.70
N PHE A 18 8.84 3.79 -7.70
CA PHE A 18 9.14 3.55 -9.11
C PHE A 18 9.91 4.70 -9.71
N THR A 19 11.21 4.52 -9.92
CA THR A 19 12.09 5.59 -10.43
C THR A 19 11.80 6.03 -11.87
N ALA A 20 10.98 5.28 -12.62
CA ALA A 20 10.46 5.69 -13.93
C ALA A 20 9.15 6.49 -13.87
N HIS A 21 8.58 6.68 -12.68
CA HIS A 21 7.40 7.52 -12.46
C HIS A 21 7.80 8.80 -11.74
N ASP A 22 7.37 9.93 -12.29
CA ASP A 22 7.54 11.23 -11.64
C ASP A 22 6.42 11.40 -10.61
N GLY A 23 6.73 11.11 -9.35
CA GLY A 23 5.78 11.30 -8.23
C GLY A 23 6.27 10.61 -6.97
N THR A 24 6.68 11.38 -5.97
CA THR A 24 6.87 10.84 -4.62
C THR A 24 5.49 10.74 -3.96
N GLU A 25 4.98 9.52 -3.80
CA GLU A 25 3.80 9.26 -2.97
C GLU A 25 4.20 9.34 -1.48
N ASP A 26 3.37 9.96 -0.65
CA ASP A 26 3.61 10.01 0.80
C ASP A 26 3.03 8.75 1.47
N PRO A 27 3.86 7.88 2.07
CA PRO A 27 3.37 6.70 2.80
C PRO A 27 2.49 7.07 4.00
N GLY A 28 2.61 8.30 4.51
CA GLY A 28 1.78 8.83 5.60
C GLY A 28 0.31 8.93 5.20
N GLU A 29 0.01 9.63 4.10
CA GLU A 29 -1.33 9.73 3.53
C GLU A 29 -1.96 8.35 3.31
N PHE A 30 -1.21 7.40 2.73
CA PHE A 30 -1.71 6.04 2.51
C PHE A 30 -2.13 5.34 3.81
N ARG A 31 -1.39 5.55 4.91
CA ARG A 31 -1.75 4.99 6.23
C ARG A 31 -3.06 5.58 6.76
N GLU A 32 -3.33 6.86 6.53
CA GLU A 32 -4.58 7.51 6.93
C GLU A 32 -5.78 6.94 6.16
N LEU A 33 -5.61 6.67 4.86
CA LEU A 33 -6.63 6.03 4.04
C LEU A 33 -6.97 4.62 4.53
N VAL A 34 -5.95 3.81 4.84
CA VAL A 34 -6.12 2.45 5.39
C VAL A 34 -6.87 2.50 6.73
N THR A 35 -6.49 3.43 7.61
CA THR A 35 -7.16 3.61 8.90
C THR A 35 -8.62 4.03 8.72
N SER A 36 -8.90 4.94 7.79
CA SER A 36 -10.26 5.41 7.47
C SER A 36 -11.14 4.32 6.87
N ALA A 37 -10.54 3.33 6.21
CA ALA A 37 -11.24 2.14 5.71
C ALA A 37 -11.57 1.11 6.81
N GLY A 38 -11.18 1.36 8.07
CA GLY A 38 -11.43 0.45 9.19
C GLY A 38 -10.46 -0.74 9.25
N VAL A 39 -9.27 -0.59 8.67
CA VAL A 39 -8.20 -1.60 8.65
C VAL A 39 -7.10 -1.20 9.63
N GLU A 40 -6.48 -2.16 10.32
CA GLU A 40 -5.37 -1.92 11.25
C GLU A 40 -4.00 -2.06 10.55
N PRO A 41 -3.29 -0.95 10.27
CA PRO A 41 -1.97 -1.00 9.63
C PRO A 41 -0.87 -1.43 10.62
N VAL A 42 -0.38 -2.67 10.47
CA VAL A 42 0.54 -3.30 11.46
C VAL A 42 2.02 -3.17 11.11
N SER A 43 2.35 -2.89 9.86
CA SER A 43 3.71 -2.65 9.41
C SER A 43 3.71 -1.93 8.06
N THR A 44 4.77 -1.16 7.79
CA THR A 44 5.02 -0.56 6.47
C THR A 44 6.34 -1.11 5.94
N VAL A 45 6.31 -1.71 4.76
CA VAL A 45 7.46 -2.20 4.01
C VAL A 45 7.68 -1.28 2.83
N THR A 46 8.90 -0.78 2.69
CA THR A 46 9.29 0.07 1.55
C THR A 46 10.32 -0.63 0.66
N GLY A 47 10.33 -0.27 -0.62
CA GLY A 47 11.33 -0.73 -1.57
C GLY A 47 11.39 0.19 -2.78
N SER A 48 12.34 -0.06 -3.67
CA SER A 48 12.44 0.69 -4.93
C SER A 48 12.71 -0.25 -6.11
N ARG A 49 12.13 0.07 -7.27
CA ARG A 49 12.45 -0.59 -8.55
C ARG A 49 12.21 0.36 -9.72
N LYS A 50 12.77 0.06 -10.88
CA LYS A 50 12.59 0.93 -12.06
C LYS A 50 11.16 0.94 -12.59
N GLN A 51 10.50 -0.22 -12.64
CA GLN A 51 9.18 -0.39 -13.26
C GLN A 51 8.46 -1.61 -12.65
N PRO A 52 7.14 -1.75 -12.86
CA PRO A 52 6.41 -2.94 -12.43
C PRO A 52 6.96 -4.26 -12.97
N SER A 53 6.93 -5.32 -12.16
CA SER A 53 7.31 -6.67 -12.59
C SER A 53 6.06 -7.43 -13.02
N PRO A 54 6.06 -8.12 -14.17
CA PRO A 54 4.91 -8.96 -14.56
C PRO A 54 4.69 -10.15 -13.60
N ARG A 55 5.65 -10.46 -12.74
CA ARG A 55 5.50 -11.49 -11.69
C ARG A 55 4.85 -10.96 -10.42
N PHE A 56 4.96 -9.64 -10.14
CA PHE A 56 4.54 -8.99 -8.89
C PHE A 56 4.20 -7.51 -9.10
#